data_AF-A0A524F521-F1
#
_entry.id   AF-A0A524F521-F1
#
_cell.length_a   1.000
_cell.length_b   1.000
_cell.length_c   1.000
_cell.angle_alpha   90.00
_cell.angle_beta   90.00
_cell.angle_gamma   90.00
#
_symmetry.space_group_name_H-M   'P 1'
#
loop_
_entity.id
_entity.type
_entity.pdbx_description
1 polymer ?
#
loop_
_entity_poly.entity_id
_entity_poly.type
_entity_poly.pdbx_seq_one_letter_code
_entity_poly.pdbx_strand_id
1 'polypeptide(L)'
;MSDTTELERLDHVIKNFAPEVADIYYIREDESEEQQIKTGRLHENRILGIILKYFLEGKPKVTTGEVEQEYKNYFKEIARSTISTYLNMLKKESTLYKERDGRIVYYIFYKNPPLNIHPFWFTRIFCIVPAYFVRAYYFSDLFLDAEQTILDKIEAEKVEMVLENYKFLIGLIILQTLKNRSSKCVLCQFSKEETYNSMEEGLEEAIKDRSDVLPEALLKILADYGELSIFGGIDLEKENVKQQLVDNILILEEEYRKDLEFQIMVSKRRIERRLSQLEGKKLDQDTEPLE
;
A
#
# COMPACT_ATOMS: atom_id res chain seq x y z
N MET A 1 -9.31 24.63 5.40
CA MET A 1 -9.26 23.15 5.36
C MET A 1 -7.78 22.83 5.25
N SER A 2 -7.17 22.31 6.31
CA SER A 2 -5.74 21.95 6.26
C SER A 2 -5.58 20.80 5.27
N ASP A 3 -4.67 20.94 4.31
CA ASP A 3 -4.34 19.89 3.35
C ASP A 3 -3.73 18.70 4.09
N THR A 4 -4.58 17.78 4.53
CA THR A 4 -4.17 16.48 5.07
C THR A 4 -3.46 15.72 3.96
N THR A 5 -2.18 15.42 4.16
CA THR A 5 -1.35 14.68 3.20
C THR A 5 -1.93 13.29 2.94
N GLU A 6 -1.67 12.69 1.77
CA GLU A 6 -2.14 11.33 1.43
C GLU A 6 -1.77 10.29 2.50
N LEU A 7 -0.60 10.49 3.11
CA LEU A 7 -0.14 9.69 4.23
C LEU A 7 -1.04 9.82 5.46
N GLU A 8 -1.35 11.04 5.88
CA GLU A 8 -2.20 11.28 7.05
C GLU A 8 -3.62 10.71 6.84
N ARG A 9 -4.10 10.68 5.59
CA ARG A 9 -5.37 10.02 5.25
C ARG A 9 -5.29 8.51 5.46
N LEU A 10 -4.27 7.86 4.91
CA LEU A 10 -4.06 6.42 5.13
C LEU A 10 -3.87 6.11 6.61
N ASP A 11 -3.08 6.91 7.32
CA ASP A 11 -2.86 6.77 8.75
C ASP A 11 -4.14 6.89 9.56
N HIS A 12 -5.00 7.85 9.21
CA HIS A 12 -6.31 7.98 9.81
C HIS A 12 -7.15 6.71 9.58
N VAL A 13 -7.17 6.17 8.37
CA VAL A 13 -7.92 4.93 8.08
C VAL A 13 -7.37 3.76 8.88
N ILE A 14 -6.05 3.55 8.92
CA ILE A 14 -5.44 2.45 9.66
C ILE A 14 -5.69 2.59 11.16
N LYS A 15 -5.53 3.77 11.76
CA LYS A 15 -5.79 3.99 13.19
C LYS A 15 -7.24 3.70 13.58
N ASN A 16 -8.20 3.94 12.69
CA ASN A 16 -9.61 3.66 12.97
C ASN A 16 -9.98 2.20 12.67
N PHE A 17 -9.44 1.61 11.60
CA PHE A 17 -9.85 0.29 11.12
C PHE A 17 -9.00 -0.86 11.68
N ALA A 18 -7.70 -0.63 11.84
CA ALA A 18 -6.71 -1.59 12.32
C ALA A 18 -5.64 -0.94 13.21
N PRO A 19 -6.04 -0.38 14.37
CA PRO A 19 -5.13 0.32 15.28
C PRO A 19 -3.95 -0.55 15.74
N GLU A 20 -4.12 -1.87 15.82
CA GLU A 20 -3.08 -2.79 16.26
C GLU A 20 -1.88 -2.88 15.29
N VAL A 21 -2.04 -2.46 14.03
CA VAL A 21 -0.94 -2.40 13.05
C VAL A 21 -0.52 -0.98 12.69
N ALA A 22 -1.08 0.04 13.35
CA ALA A 22 -0.83 1.45 13.04
C ALA A 22 0.65 1.84 13.17
N ASP A 23 1.38 1.22 14.10
CA ASP A 23 2.79 1.56 14.34
C ASP A 23 3.77 0.79 13.43
N ILE A 24 3.31 -0.22 12.68
CA ILE A 24 4.20 -1.13 11.93
C ILE A 24 4.02 -1.08 10.42
N TYR A 25 2.88 -0.61 9.90
CA TYR A 25 2.66 -0.56 8.44
C TYR A 25 3.57 0.48 7.75
N TYR A 26 4.02 1.48 8.52
CA TYR A 26 4.72 2.66 8.06
C TYR A 26 6.21 2.67 8.39
N ILE A 27 6.94 1.62 7.99
CA ILE A 27 8.40 1.63 8.05
C ILE A 27 8.91 2.60 6.97
N ARG A 28 8.94 3.90 7.30
CA ARG A 28 9.48 5.01 6.49
C ARG A 28 10.93 5.33 6.86
N GLU A 29 11.39 4.83 8.01
CA GLU A 29 12.69 5.16 8.59
C GLU A 29 13.38 3.87 9.04
N ASP A 30 13.97 3.18 8.07
CA ASP A 30 14.94 2.13 8.38
C ASP A 30 16.27 2.82 8.73
N GLU A 31 16.40 3.32 9.97
CA GLU A 31 17.62 3.99 10.45
C GLU A 31 18.83 3.03 10.47
N SER A 32 18.57 1.71 10.51
CA SER A 32 19.57 0.64 10.44
C SER A 32 20.25 0.54 9.06
N GLU A 33 19.58 0.99 7.98
CA GLU A 33 20.11 0.91 6.61
C GLU A 33 21.39 1.73 6.42
N GLU A 34 21.62 2.75 7.24
CA GLU A 34 22.86 3.56 7.22
C GLU A 34 24.09 2.79 7.69
N GLN A 35 23.94 1.70 8.45
CA GLN A 35 25.09 0.92 8.91
C GLN A 35 25.55 -0.12 7.86
N GLN A 36 24.77 -0.34 6.80
CA GLN A 36 25.10 -1.28 5.71
C GLN A 36 25.12 -0.62 4.32
N ILE A 37 25.61 0.63 4.23
CA ILE A 37 25.88 1.37 2.97
C ILE A 37 27.00 0.68 2.16
N LYS A 38 26.70 -0.50 1.64
CA LYS A 38 27.50 -1.22 0.64
C LYS A 38 26.70 -1.58 -0.60
N THR A 39 25.44 -1.15 -0.75
CA THR A 39 24.63 -1.65 -1.87
C THR A 39 23.88 -0.55 -2.64
N GLY A 40 24.59 0.07 -3.59
CA GLY A 40 23.97 0.96 -4.59
C GLY A 40 22.77 0.35 -5.34
N ARG A 41 22.62 -0.98 -5.32
CA ARG A 41 21.45 -1.71 -5.82
C ARG A 41 20.13 -1.36 -5.13
N LEU A 42 20.12 -0.98 -3.85
CA LEU A 42 18.87 -0.63 -3.16
C LEU A 42 18.30 0.69 -3.68
N HIS A 43 19.14 1.73 -3.77
CA HIS A 43 18.73 3.01 -4.33
C HIS A 43 18.32 2.89 -5.79
N GLU A 44 19.02 2.07 -6.57
CA GLU A 44 18.66 1.73 -7.93
C GLU A 44 17.26 1.10 -8.01
N ASN A 45 16.98 0.08 -7.18
CA ASN A 45 15.65 -0.55 -7.12
C ASN A 45 14.56 0.43 -6.68
N ARG A 46 14.83 1.29 -5.68
CA ARG A 46 13.92 2.36 -5.22
C ARG A 46 13.57 3.33 -6.35
N ILE A 47 14.58 3.79 -7.08
CA ILE A 47 14.39 4.65 -8.26
C ILE A 47 13.56 3.94 -9.32
N LEU A 48 13.88 2.68 -9.64
CA LEU A 48 13.10 1.88 -10.58
C LEU A 48 11.63 1.71 -10.14
N GLY A 49 11.42 1.58 -8.83
CA GLY A 49 10.11 1.58 -8.18
C GLY A 49 9.29 2.84 -8.41
N ILE A 50 9.92 4.00 -8.26
CA ILE A 50 9.33 5.31 -8.52
C ILE A 50 8.98 5.46 -10.01
N ILE A 51 9.90 5.05 -10.90
CA ILE A 51 9.64 5.11 -12.35
C ILE A 51 8.47 4.18 -12.71
N LEU A 52 8.38 3.01 -12.08
CA LEU A 52 7.24 2.12 -12.24
C LEU A 52 5.94 2.75 -11.76
N LYS A 53 5.92 3.37 -10.58
CA LYS A 53 4.74 4.12 -10.10
C LYS A 53 4.26 5.07 -11.19
N TYR A 54 5.13 5.94 -11.70
CA TYR A 54 4.76 6.88 -12.76
C TYR A 54 4.29 6.18 -14.04
N PHE A 55 4.93 5.08 -14.43
CA PHE A 55 4.49 4.30 -15.58
C PHE A 55 3.08 3.74 -15.39
N LEU A 56 2.76 3.23 -14.20
CA LEU A 56 1.43 2.72 -13.86
C LEU A 56 0.40 3.84 -13.81
N GLU A 57 0.78 5.04 -13.37
CA GLU A 57 -0.02 6.28 -13.39
C GLU A 57 -0.16 6.90 -14.82
N GLY A 58 0.14 6.15 -15.88
CA GLY A 58 0.03 6.62 -17.26
C GLY A 58 1.07 7.65 -17.69
N LYS A 59 2.12 7.86 -16.88
CA LYS A 59 3.23 8.79 -17.14
C LYS A 59 4.53 8.04 -17.45
N PRO A 60 4.76 7.63 -18.72
CA PRO A 60 5.91 6.81 -19.09
C PRO A 60 7.24 7.59 -19.12
N LYS A 61 7.21 8.93 -19.10
CA LYS A 61 8.39 9.80 -19.18
C LYS A 61 8.57 10.54 -17.87
N VAL A 62 9.73 10.36 -17.23
CA VAL A 62 10.03 10.98 -15.93
C VAL A 62 11.37 11.68 -15.94
N THR A 63 11.45 12.81 -15.26
CA THR A 63 12.66 13.61 -15.10
C THR A 63 13.37 13.26 -13.79
N THR A 64 14.65 13.64 -13.68
CA THR A 64 15.37 13.49 -12.42
C THR A 64 14.73 14.25 -11.26
N GLY A 65 14.13 15.42 -11.53
CA GLY A 65 13.48 16.23 -10.48
C GLY A 65 12.22 15.55 -9.93
N GLU A 66 11.43 14.91 -10.80
CA GLU A 66 10.25 14.15 -10.39
C GLU A 66 10.64 12.91 -9.57
N VAL A 67 11.67 12.17 -10.02
CA VAL A 67 12.20 11.04 -9.23
C VAL A 67 12.70 11.50 -7.87
N GLU A 68 13.41 12.63 -7.80
CA GLU A 68 13.87 13.20 -6.53
C GLU A 68 12.72 13.54 -5.59
N GLN A 69 11.70 14.23 -6.09
CA GLN A 69 10.56 14.62 -5.28
C GLN A 69 9.81 13.39 -4.74
N GLU A 70 9.55 12.41 -5.60
CA GLU A 70 8.86 11.20 -5.21
C GLU A 70 9.70 10.34 -4.25
N TYR A 71 11.02 10.33 -4.41
CA TYR A 71 11.92 9.57 -3.53
C TYR A 71 11.80 10.06 -2.09
N LYS A 72 11.76 11.38 -1.87
CA LYS A 72 11.61 11.99 -0.53
C LYS A 72 10.26 11.67 0.12
N ASN A 73 9.24 11.32 -0.66
CA ASN A 73 7.93 10.96 -0.12
C ASN A 73 7.94 9.58 0.56
N TYR A 74 8.76 8.63 0.10
CA TYR A 74 8.70 7.24 0.60
C TYR A 74 9.97 6.77 1.30
N PHE A 75 11.09 7.47 1.12
CA PHE A 75 12.40 7.03 1.57
C PHE A 75 13.22 8.19 2.12
N LYS A 76 14.24 7.88 2.92
CA LYS A 76 15.21 8.86 3.44
C LYS A 76 15.87 9.64 2.31
N GLU A 77 15.84 10.97 2.40
CA GLU A 77 16.36 11.86 1.35
C GLU A 77 17.82 11.55 0.97
N ILE A 78 18.09 11.56 -0.34
CA ILE A 78 19.44 11.45 -0.90
C ILE A 78 19.71 12.60 -1.86
N ALA A 79 20.99 12.93 -2.07
CA ALA A 79 21.38 14.00 -2.98
C ALA A 79 20.89 13.74 -4.42
N ARG A 80 20.43 14.80 -5.10
CA ARG A 80 20.02 14.75 -6.51
C ARG A 80 21.11 14.21 -7.45
N SER A 81 22.38 14.47 -7.14
CA SER A 81 23.53 13.92 -7.88
C SER A 81 23.60 12.40 -7.79
N THR A 82 23.25 11.83 -6.64
CA THR A 82 23.15 10.39 -6.40
C THR A 82 22.03 9.78 -7.25
N ILE A 83 20.84 10.37 -7.25
CA ILE A 83 19.72 9.96 -8.12
C ILE A 83 20.12 10.01 -9.59
N SER A 84 20.77 11.10 -10.01
CA SER A 84 21.28 11.26 -11.36
C SER A 84 22.30 10.17 -11.73
N THR A 85 23.12 9.74 -10.78
CA THR A 85 24.12 8.68 -10.97
C THR A 85 23.44 7.35 -11.25
N TYR A 86 22.49 6.93 -10.41
CA TYR A 86 21.74 5.67 -10.61
C TYR A 86 20.91 5.67 -11.89
N LEU A 87 20.22 6.78 -12.20
CA LEU A 87 19.50 6.92 -13.47
C LEU A 87 20.42 6.78 -14.70
N ASN A 88 21.67 7.23 -14.60
CA ASN A 88 22.67 7.03 -15.65
C ASN A 88 23.19 5.59 -15.72
N MET A 89 23.31 4.90 -14.58
CA MET A 89 23.69 3.48 -14.53
C MET A 89 22.61 2.61 -15.18
N LEU A 90 21.36 2.77 -14.78
CA LEU A 90 20.20 2.10 -15.37
C LEU A 90 20.09 2.34 -16.88
N LYS A 91 20.50 3.52 -17.36
CA LYS A 91 20.61 3.79 -18.79
C LYS A 91 21.73 2.99 -19.46
N LYS A 92 22.92 2.91 -18.84
CA LYS A 92 24.05 2.12 -19.38
C LYS A 92 23.70 0.63 -19.46
N GLU A 93 22.91 0.14 -18.53
CA GLU A 93 22.45 -1.25 -18.46
C GLU A 93 21.26 -1.55 -19.39
N SER A 94 20.80 -0.56 -20.16
CA SER A 94 19.66 -0.68 -21.08
C SER A 94 18.32 -0.99 -20.38
N THR A 95 18.21 -0.73 -19.08
CA THR A 95 16.92 -0.74 -18.37
C THR A 95 16.10 0.49 -18.74
N LEU A 96 16.78 1.65 -18.85
CA LEU A 96 16.19 2.92 -19.25
C LEU A 96 16.83 3.45 -20.53
N TYR A 97 16.11 4.28 -21.29
CA TYR A 97 16.71 5.18 -22.27
C TYR A 97 16.43 6.64 -21.93
N LYS A 98 17.16 7.52 -22.62
CA LYS A 98 17.04 8.97 -22.46
C LYS A 98 16.43 9.60 -23.69
N GLU A 99 15.46 10.45 -23.46
CA GLU A 99 14.92 11.38 -24.46
C GLU A 99 15.20 12.81 -23.99
N ARG A 100 15.45 13.72 -24.93
CA ARG A 100 15.65 15.14 -24.63
C ARG A 100 14.61 15.98 -25.33
N ASP A 101 14.01 16.88 -24.57
CA ASP A 101 13.21 17.97 -25.10
C ASP A 101 13.83 19.29 -24.62
N GLY A 102 14.54 19.96 -25.52
CA GLY A 102 15.36 21.13 -25.20
C GLY A 102 16.40 20.85 -24.10
N ARG A 103 16.22 21.48 -22.93
CA ARG A 103 17.10 21.31 -21.75
C ARG A 103 16.63 20.21 -20.79
N ILE A 104 15.42 19.67 -20.99
CA ILE A 104 14.82 18.68 -20.12
C ILE A 104 15.24 17.28 -20.58
N VAL A 105 15.61 16.43 -19.61
CA VAL A 105 16.00 15.04 -19.86
C VAL A 105 14.95 14.14 -19.24
N TYR A 106 14.32 13.32 -20.08
CA TYR A 106 13.38 12.30 -19.68
C TYR A 106 14.05 10.93 -19.66
N TYR A 107 13.67 10.12 -18.68
CA TYR A 107 14.01 8.73 -18.51
C TYR A 107 12.75 7.90 -18.76
N ILE A 108 12.91 6.85 -19.55
CA ILE A 108 11.82 6.01 -20.03
C ILE A 108 12.29 4.56 -19.97
N PHE A 109 11.41 3.63 -19.62
CA PHE A 109 11.73 2.21 -19.70
C PHE A 109 12.08 1.79 -21.13
N TYR A 110 13.19 1.08 -21.30
CA TYR A 110 13.60 0.57 -22.61
C TYR A 110 12.60 -0.44 -23.18
N LYS A 111 11.99 -1.24 -22.30
CA LYS A 111 10.84 -2.11 -22.58
C LYS A 111 9.82 -1.94 -21.48
N ASN A 112 8.54 -1.94 -21.83
CA ASN A 112 7.47 -1.89 -20.85
C ASN A 112 7.65 -3.03 -19.83
N PRO A 113 7.45 -2.76 -18.53
CA PRO A 113 7.42 -3.79 -17.51
C PRO A 113 6.42 -4.89 -17.89
N PRO A 114 6.78 -6.18 -17.79
CA PRO A 114 5.88 -7.24 -18.17
C PRO A 114 4.75 -7.35 -17.15
N LEU A 115 3.50 -7.45 -17.63
CA LEU A 115 2.29 -7.42 -16.78
C LEU A 115 1.99 -8.76 -16.08
N ASN A 116 2.73 -9.83 -16.40
CA ASN A 116 2.45 -11.20 -15.93
C ASN A 116 3.73 -11.87 -15.37
N ILE A 117 4.45 -11.19 -14.48
CA ILE A 117 5.67 -11.74 -13.86
C ILE A 117 5.42 -12.09 -12.40
N HIS A 118 6.00 -13.21 -11.95
CA HIS A 118 5.97 -13.59 -10.55
C HIS A 118 6.60 -12.49 -9.68
N PRO A 119 5.91 -12.00 -8.62
CA PRO A 119 6.34 -10.85 -7.82
C PRO A 119 7.80 -10.89 -7.32
N PHE A 120 8.31 -12.09 -7.00
CA PHE A 120 9.72 -12.33 -6.68
C PHE A 120 10.74 -11.75 -7.67
N TRP A 121 10.49 -11.89 -8.98
CA TRP A 121 11.40 -11.35 -10.00
C TRP A 121 11.33 -9.84 -10.03
N PHE A 122 10.16 -9.30 -9.73
CA PHE A 122 9.92 -7.89 -9.73
C PHE A 122 10.60 -7.22 -8.55
N THR A 123 10.57 -7.78 -7.34
CA THR A 123 11.19 -7.19 -6.14
C THR A 123 12.71 -7.17 -6.16
N ARG A 124 13.33 -8.15 -6.84
CA ARG A 124 14.78 -8.16 -7.09
C ARG A 124 15.23 -7.09 -8.07
N ILE A 125 14.37 -6.71 -9.02
CA ILE A 125 14.68 -5.79 -10.11
C ILE A 125 14.13 -4.37 -9.82
N PHE A 126 13.06 -4.25 -9.02
CA PHE A 126 12.30 -3.02 -8.77
C PHE A 126 11.80 -2.96 -7.32
N CYS A 127 11.73 -1.77 -6.74
CA CYS A 127 11.08 -1.55 -5.45
C CYS A 127 9.63 -1.09 -5.65
N ILE A 128 8.65 -1.98 -5.54
CA ILE A 128 7.23 -1.66 -5.79
C ILE A 128 6.54 -0.80 -4.71
N VAL A 129 7.26 -0.44 -3.65
CA VAL A 129 6.73 0.28 -2.48
C VAL A 129 5.88 1.50 -2.85
N PRO A 130 6.34 2.42 -3.72
CA PRO A 130 5.55 3.61 -4.05
C PRO A 130 4.20 3.28 -4.72
N ALA A 131 4.17 2.28 -5.60
CA ALA A 131 2.95 1.90 -6.32
C ALA A 131 1.87 1.31 -5.40
N TYR A 132 2.27 0.55 -4.37
CA TYR A 132 1.31 0.04 -3.38
C TYR A 132 0.76 1.13 -2.47
N PHE A 133 1.58 2.12 -2.09
CA PHE A 133 1.09 3.24 -1.28
C PHE A 133 0.07 4.09 -2.03
N VAL A 134 0.31 4.38 -3.31
CA VAL A 134 -0.66 5.09 -4.16
C VAL A 134 -2.00 4.35 -4.22
N ARG A 135 -1.96 3.02 -4.38
CA ARG A 135 -3.19 2.24 -4.29
C ARG A 135 -3.86 2.36 -2.91
N ALA A 136 -3.09 2.26 -1.83
CA ALA A 136 -3.64 2.40 -0.49
C ALA A 136 -4.27 3.79 -0.28
N TYR A 137 -3.68 4.85 -0.85
CA TYR A 137 -4.24 6.20 -0.85
C TYR A 137 -5.54 6.28 -1.63
N TYR A 138 -5.61 5.69 -2.81
CA TYR A 138 -6.84 5.60 -3.60
C TYR A 138 -8.00 4.99 -2.80
N PHE A 139 -7.76 3.87 -2.11
CA PHE A 139 -8.79 3.24 -1.29
C PHE A 139 -9.06 4.01 0.02
N SER A 140 -8.08 4.73 0.55
CA SER A 140 -8.27 5.60 1.71
C SER A 140 -9.24 6.73 1.38
N ASP A 141 -9.13 7.33 0.19
CA ASP A 141 -10.08 8.35 -0.28
C ASP A 141 -11.50 7.76 -0.38
N LEU A 142 -11.65 6.55 -0.94
CA LEU A 142 -12.94 5.87 -0.98
C LEU A 142 -13.51 5.56 0.42
N PHE A 143 -12.65 5.26 1.39
CA PHE A 143 -13.06 5.02 2.78
C PHE A 143 -13.55 6.32 3.45
N LEU A 144 -12.81 7.41 3.29
CA LEU A 144 -13.11 8.69 3.92
C LEU A 144 -14.33 9.35 3.29
N ASP A 145 -14.43 9.32 1.97
CA ASP A 145 -15.53 9.90 1.19
C ASP A 145 -16.71 8.92 1.03
N ALA A 146 -16.72 7.81 1.76
CA ALA A 146 -17.68 6.72 1.58
C ALA A 146 -19.14 7.19 1.63
N GLU A 147 -19.49 8.04 2.59
CA GLU A 147 -20.84 8.58 2.73
C GLU A 147 -21.26 9.33 1.46
N GLN A 148 -20.47 10.32 1.04
CA GLN A 148 -20.72 11.09 -0.19
C GLN A 148 -20.76 10.21 -1.45
N THR A 149 -19.98 9.12 -1.47
CA THR A 149 -19.85 8.20 -2.61
C THR A 149 -21.09 7.33 -2.81
N ILE A 150 -21.80 6.99 -1.72
CA ILE A 150 -22.89 6.00 -1.76
C ILE A 150 -24.29 6.60 -1.51
N LEU A 151 -24.37 7.82 -0.99
CA LEU A 151 -25.64 8.47 -0.62
C LEU A 151 -26.70 8.48 -1.73
N ASP A 152 -26.30 8.74 -2.98
CA ASP A 152 -27.24 8.80 -4.12
C ASP A 152 -27.71 7.42 -4.62
N LYS A 153 -27.15 6.34 -4.05
CA LYS A 153 -27.34 4.97 -4.54
C LYS A 153 -28.13 4.08 -3.59
N ILE A 154 -28.44 4.56 -2.38
CA ILE A 154 -29.01 3.74 -1.30
C ILE A 154 -30.23 4.43 -0.69
N GLU A 155 -31.20 3.63 -0.26
CA GLU A 155 -32.36 4.10 0.50
C GLU A 155 -31.93 4.68 1.86
N ALA A 156 -32.48 5.84 2.24
CA ALA A 156 -32.10 6.58 3.45
C ALA A 156 -32.07 5.71 4.74
N GLU A 157 -32.99 4.75 4.87
CA GLU A 157 -33.12 3.87 6.03
C GLU A 157 -31.99 2.83 6.16
N LYS A 158 -31.24 2.57 5.08
CA LYS A 158 -30.16 1.58 5.03
C LYS A 158 -28.76 2.20 5.06
N VAL A 159 -28.67 3.53 4.97
CA VAL A 159 -27.40 4.25 4.77
C VAL A 159 -26.36 3.88 5.83
N GLU A 160 -26.73 3.85 7.12
CA GLU A 160 -25.77 3.58 8.19
C GLU A 160 -25.14 2.18 8.09
N MET A 161 -25.97 1.15 7.91
CA MET A 161 -25.53 -0.25 7.77
C MET A 161 -24.69 -0.44 6.50
N VAL A 162 -25.16 0.07 5.35
CA VAL A 162 -24.43 -0.07 4.09
C VAL A 162 -23.12 0.71 4.13
N LEU A 163 -23.08 1.88 4.78
CA LEU A 163 -21.86 2.65 4.98
C LEU A 163 -20.84 1.89 5.82
N GLU A 164 -21.27 1.25 6.91
CA GLU A 164 -20.39 0.44 7.76
C GLU A 164 -19.81 -0.74 6.98
N ASN A 165 -20.66 -1.49 6.27
CA ASN A 165 -20.23 -2.63 5.45
C ASN A 165 -19.31 -2.21 4.30
N TYR A 166 -19.63 -1.11 3.61
CA TYR A 166 -18.81 -0.54 2.54
C TYR A 166 -17.43 -0.14 3.06
N LYS A 167 -17.37 0.60 4.17
CA LYS A 167 -16.09 0.95 4.81
C LYS A 167 -15.32 -0.29 5.26
N PHE A 168 -16.01 -1.32 5.74
CA PHE A 168 -15.37 -2.57 6.14
C PHE A 168 -14.69 -3.28 4.96
N LEU A 169 -15.37 -3.40 3.82
CA LEU A 169 -14.82 -3.96 2.59
C LEU A 169 -13.61 -3.15 2.09
N ILE A 170 -13.71 -1.82 2.07
CA ILE A 170 -12.60 -0.93 1.69
C ILE A 170 -11.41 -1.09 2.64
N GLY A 171 -11.66 -1.12 3.96
CA GLY A 171 -10.62 -1.32 4.96
C GLY A 171 -9.88 -2.64 4.76
N LEU A 172 -10.59 -3.73 4.44
CA LEU A 172 -9.98 -5.01 4.09
C LEU A 172 -9.09 -4.91 2.84
N ILE A 173 -9.53 -4.19 1.80
CA ILE A 173 -8.73 -3.97 0.59
C ILE A 173 -7.44 -3.21 0.92
N ILE A 174 -7.51 -2.21 1.80
CA ILE A 174 -6.33 -1.45 2.25
C ILE A 174 -5.35 -2.37 2.98
N LEU A 175 -5.82 -3.18 3.95
CA LEU A 175 -4.96 -4.13 4.66
C LEU A 175 -4.33 -5.15 3.70
N GLN A 176 -5.11 -5.66 2.75
CA GLN A 176 -4.62 -6.60 1.74
C GLN A 176 -3.60 -5.96 0.79
N THR A 177 -3.77 -4.67 0.45
CA THR A 177 -2.78 -3.88 -0.30
C THR A 177 -1.46 -3.78 0.48
N LEU A 178 -1.53 -3.50 1.78
CA LEU A 178 -0.35 -3.43 2.65
C LEU A 178 0.32 -4.80 2.86
N LYS A 179 -0.47 -5.87 3.03
CA LYS A 179 0.05 -7.24 3.07
C LYS A 179 0.72 -7.61 1.75
N ASN A 180 0.09 -7.29 0.63
CA ASN A 180 0.67 -7.50 -0.69
C ASN A 180 2.00 -6.76 -0.79
N ARG A 181 2.09 -5.48 -0.42
CA ARG A 181 3.38 -4.78 -0.32
C ARG A 181 4.39 -5.56 0.54
N SER A 182 4.02 -5.92 1.77
CA SER A 182 4.90 -6.58 2.73
C SER A 182 5.48 -7.88 2.17
N SER A 183 4.63 -8.79 1.68
CA SER A 183 5.02 -10.08 1.10
C SER A 183 5.98 -9.97 -0.10
N LYS A 184 6.04 -8.81 -0.76
CA LYS A 184 7.01 -8.53 -1.81
C LYS A 184 8.27 -7.88 -1.26
N CYS A 185 8.14 -7.02 -0.27
CA CYS A 185 9.27 -6.45 0.46
C CYS A 185 10.11 -7.55 1.12
N VAL A 186 9.52 -8.56 1.77
CA VAL A 186 10.25 -9.68 2.43
C VAL A 186 11.07 -10.55 1.48
N LEU A 187 10.74 -10.54 0.18
CA LEU A 187 11.52 -11.23 -0.86
C LEU A 187 12.74 -10.43 -1.30
N CYS A 188 12.86 -9.17 -0.86
CA CYS A 188 14.01 -8.33 -1.12
C CYS A 188 15.22 -8.90 -0.37
N GLN A 189 16.39 -8.90 -0.99
CA GLN A 189 17.62 -9.34 -0.31
C GLN A 189 17.98 -8.48 0.93
N PHE A 190 17.33 -7.32 1.06
CA PHE A 190 17.55 -6.32 2.10
C PHE A 190 16.54 -6.42 3.26
N SER A 191 15.44 -7.19 3.13
CA SER A 191 14.39 -7.30 4.14
C SER A 191 14.67 -8.39 5.19
N LYS A 192 15.93 -8.65 5.52
CA LYS A 192 16.30 -9.70 6.48
C LYS A 192 16.08 -9.28 7.95
N GLU A 193 15.44 -8.15 8.17
CA GLU A 193 15.19 -7.62 9.50
C GLU A 193 13.90 -8.19 10.08
N GLU A 194 13.96 -8.51 11.38
CA GLU A 194 12.84 -9.02 12.16
C GLU A 194 11.61 -8.11 12.05
N THR A 195 11.81 -6.79 11.90
CA THR A 195 10.76 -5.79 11.71
C THR A 195 9.87 -6.08 10.49
N TYR A 196 10.42 -6.54 9.36
CA TYR A 196 9.61 -6.86 8.17
C TYR A 196 8.78 -8.14 8.35
N ASN A 197 9.32 -9.13 9.06
CA ASN A 197 8.58 -10.34 9.41
C ASN A 197 7.44 -9.99 10.39
N SER A 198 7.73 -9.20 11.42
CA SER A 198 6.72 -8.72 12.37
C SER A 198 5.61 -7.90 11.68
N MET A 199 5.96 -7.08 10.69
CA MET A 199 4.98 -6.35 9.87
C MET A 199 4.10 -7.31 9.06
N GLU A 200 4.68 -8.32 8.40
CA GLU A 200 3.91 -9.32 7.67
C GLU A 200 2.97 -10.10 8.59
N GLU A 201 3.48 -10.64 9.70
CA GLU A 201 2.71 -11.38 10.70
C GLU A 201 1.56 -10.53 11.28
N GLY A 202 1.85 -9.28 11.67
CA GLY A 202 0.85 -8.37 12.20
C GLY A 202 -0.25 -8.04 11.20
N LEU A 203 0.10 -7.82 9.92
CA LEU A 203 -0.88 -7.62 8.85
C LEU A 203 -1.70 -8.88 8.59
N GLU A 204 -1.10 -10.06 8.62
CA GLU A 204 -1.82 -11.33 8.46
C GLU A 204 -2.82 -11.57 9.60
N GLU A 205 -2.43 -11.30 10.83
CA GLU A 205 -3.32 -11.39 11.99
C GLU A 205 -4.45 -10.36 11.92
N ALA A 206 -4.17 -9.12 11.51
CA ALA A 206 -5.18 -8.08 11.36
C ALA A 206 -6.20 -8.42 10.26
N ILE A 207 -5.74 -8.97 9.13
CA ILE A 207 -6.62 -9.45 8.05
C ILE A 207 -7.45 -10.63 8.56
N LYS A 208 -6.83 -11.64 9.17
CA LYS A 208 -7.52 -12.82 9.69
C LYS A 208 -8.64 -12.45 10.65
N ASP A 209 -8.39 -11.55 11.59
CA ASP A 209 -9.39 -11.09 12.55
C ASP A 209 -10.61 -10.42 11.92
N ARG A 210 -10.47 -9.97 10.67
CA ARG A 210 -11.47 -9.26 9.87
C ARG A 210 -12.01 -10.07 8.70
N SER A 211 -11.56 -11.32 8.51
CA SER A 211 -11.93 -12.12 7.33
C SER A 211 -12.22 -13.59 7.60
N ASP A 212 -11.90 -14.13 8.77
CA ASP A 212 -11.96 -15.57 9.02
C ASP A 212 -13.35 -16.21 8.95
N VAL A 213 -14.43 -15.42 9.06
CA VAL A 213 -15.80 -15.90 8.88
C VAL A 213 -16.43 -15.46 7.57
N LEU A 214 -15.69 -14.72 6.73
CA LEU A 214 -16.15 -14.32 5.40
C LEU A 214 -15.95 -15.45 4.37
N PRO A 215 -16.81 -15.52 3.33
CA PRO A 215 -16.65 -16.49 2.27
C PRO A 215 -15.36 -16.30 1.45
N GLU A 216 -14.71 -17.41 1.08
CA GLU A 216 -13.47 -17.41 0.30
C GLU A 216 -13.60 -16.67 -1.04
N ALA A 217 -14.79 -16.75 -1.68
CA ALA A 217 -15.08 -16.05 -2.93
C ALA A 217 -14.97 -14.53 -2.77
N LEU A 218 -15.52 -13.97 -1.68
CA LEU A 218 -15.42 -12.54 -1.37
C LEU A 218 -13.96 -12.17 -1.11
N LEU A 219 -13.25 -12.94 -0.29
CA LEU A 219 -11.84 -12.67 0.05
C LEU A 219 -10.93 -12.63 -1.17
N LYS A 220 -11.18 -13.52 -2.15
CA LYS A 220 -10.44 -13.51 -3.41
C LYS A 220 -10.67 -12.22 -4.20
N ILE A 221 -11.92 -11.75 -4.30
CA ILE A 221 -12.24 -10.50 -4.99
C ILE A 221 -11.56 -9.30 -4.32
N LEU A 222 -11.60 -9.23 -2.98
CA LEU A 222 -10.93 -8.15 -2.23
C LEU A 222 -9.40 -8.21 -2.38
N ALA A 223 -8.83 -9.41 -2.48
CA ALA A 223 -7.41 -9.59 -2.75
C ALA A 223 -6.99 -9.09 -4.14
N ASP A 224 -7.81 -9.33 -5.16
CA ASP A 224 -7.57 -8.83 -6.52
C ASP A 224 -7.63 -7.29 -6.57
N TYR A 225 -8.52 -6.67 -5.77
CA TYR A 225 -8.58 -5.21 -5.64
C TYR A 225 -7.33 -4.61 -4.98
N GLY A 226 -6.71 -5.33 -4.04
CA GLY A 226 -5.49 -4.90 -3.36
C GLY A 226 -4.18 -5.16 -4.12
N GLU A 227 -4.21 -5.84 -5.26
CA GLU A 227 -3.02 -6.27 -6.01
C GLU A 227 -2.73 -5.39 -7.24
N LEU A 228 -1.45 -5.15 -7.57
CA LEU A 228 -1.05 -4.36 -8.75
C LEU A 228 -1.47 -5.06 -10.03
N SER A 229 -1.86 -4.29 -11.04
CA SER A 229 -2.26 -4.82 -12.35
C SER A 229 -1.18 -5.70 -12.97
N ILE A 230 0.09 -5.36 -12.75
CA ILE A 230 1.27 -6.14 -13.16
C ILE A 230 1.43 -7.49 -12.44
N PHE A 231 0.63 -7.74 -11.40
CA PHE A 231 0.57 -8.99 -10.63
C PHE A 231 -0.81 -9.63 -10.70
N GLY A 232 -1.63 -9.26 -11.69
CA GLY A 232 -2.94 -9.84 -11.93
C GLY A 232 -4.09 -9.17 -11.17
N GLY A 233 -3.83 -8.09 -10.44
CA GLY A 233 -4.90 -7.30 -9.81
C GLY A 233 -5.53 -6.27 -10.75
N ILE A 234 -6.32 -5.37 -10.18
CA ILE A 234 -7.07 -4.38 -10.97
C ILE A 234 -6.21 -3.16 -11.34
N ASP A 235 -6.37 -2.74 -12.59
CA ASP A 235 -5.83 -1.50 -13.13
C ASP A 235 -6.77 -0.32 -12.80
N LEU A 236 -6.37 0.51 -11.83
CA LEU A 236 -7.18 1.61 -11.32
C LEU A 236 -7.23 2.83 -12.26
N GLU A 237 -6.35 2.88 -13.27
CA GLU A 237 -6.22 4.02 -14.19
C GLU A 237 -7.14 3.93 -15.42
N LYS A 238 -7.87 2.82 -15.61
CA LYS A 238 -8.82 2.71 -16.72
C LYS A 238 -10.03 3.62 -16.49
N GLU A 239 -10.55 4.19 -17.57
CA GLU A 239 -11.77 5.01 -17.53
C GLU A 239 -12.93 4.28 -16.85
N ASN A 240 -13.69 5.00 -16.02
CA ASN A 240 -14.84 4.52 -15.25
C ASN A 240 -14.55 3.45 -14.19
N VAL A 241 -13.29 3.08 -13.93
CA VAL A 241 -12.97 2.07 -12.89
C VAL A 241 -13.44 2.49 -11.51
N LYS A 242 -13.30 3.77 -11.14
CA LYS A 242 -13.78 4.25 -9.84
C LYS A 242 -15.27 3.97 -9.64
N GLN A 243 -16.09 4.31 -10.63
CA GLN A 243 -17.53 4.09 -10.56
C GLN A 243 -17.87 2.60 -10.54
N GLN A 244 -17.25 1.80 -11.42
CA GLN A 244 -17.44 0.35 -11.46
C GLN A 244 -17.04 -0.32 -10.15
N LEU A 245 -15.94 0.14 -9.53
CA LEU A 245 -15.46 -0.39 -8.26
C LEU A 245 -16.44 -0.07 -7.13
N VAL A 246 -16.95 1.16 -7.06
CA VAL A 246 -18.00 1.52 -6.09
C VAL A 246 -19.23 0.65 -6.30
N ASP A 247 -19.71 0.51 -7.54
CA ASP A 247 -20.88 -0.30 -7.86
C ASP A 247 -20.67 -1.78 -7.49
N ASN A 248 -19.50 -2.34 -7.80
CA ASN A 248 -19.15 -3.70 -7.43
C ASN A 248 -19.08 -3.89 -5.92
N ILE A 249 -18.50 -2.95 -5.16
CA ILE A 249 -18.45 -3.06 -3.70
C ILE A 249 -19.85 -3.00 -3.10
N LEU A 250 -20.76 -2.19 -3.65
CA LEU A 250 -22.17 -2.18 -3.23
C LEU A 250 -22.89 -3.49 -3.56
N ILE A 251 -22.60 -4.10 -4.72
CA ILE A 251 -23.10 -5.43 -5.05
C ILE A 251 -22.59 -6.48 -4.06
N LEU A 252 -21.30 -6.45 -3.70
CA LEU A 252 -20.71 -7.36 -2.71
C LEU A 252 -21.31 -7.12 -1.32
N GLU A 253 -21.55 -5.88 -0.94
CA GLU A 253 -22.25 -5.55 0.30
C GLU A 253 -23.62 -6.22 0.34
N GLU A 254 -24.40 -6.10 -0.73
CA GLU A 254 -25.74 -6.66 -0.80
C GLU A 254 -25.71 -8.20 -0.78
N GLU A 255 -24.82 -8.81 -1.56
CA GLU A 255 -24.68 -10.26 -1.69
C GLU A 255 -24.22 -10.91 -0.37
N TYR A 256 -23.28 -10.29 0.33
CA TYR A 256 -22.63 -10.84 1.53
C TYR A 256 -23.05 -10.16 2.85
N ARG A 257 -24.12 -9.36 2.84
CA ARG A 257 -24.53 -8.49 3.97
C ARG A 257 -24.51 -9.18 5.33
N LYS A 258 -25.12 -10.37 5.44
CA LYS A 258 -25.21 -11.10 6.72
C LYS A 258 -23.85 -11.57 7.23
N ASP A 259 -22.98 -12.00 6.31
CA ASP A 259 -21.62 -12.42 6.66
C ASP A 259 -20.79 -11.21 7.10
N LEU A 260 -20.97 -10.06 6.45
CA LEU A 260 -20.33 -8.80 6.82
C LEU A 260 -20.76 -8.30 8.19
N GLU A 261 -22.06 -8.23 8.48
CA GLU A 261 -22.58 -7.83 9.79
C GLU A 261 -22.02 -8.72 10.92
N PHE A 262 -21.99 -10.04 10.68
CA PHE A 262 -21.44 -10.99 11.63
C PHE A 262 -19.93 -10.81 11.82
N GLN A 263 -19.16 -10.69 10.73
CA GLN A 263 -17.73 -10.47 10.76
C GLN A 263 -17.38 -9.16 11.48
N ILE A 264 -18.06 -8.05 11.19
CA ILE A 264 -17.84 -6.74 11.82
C ILE A 264 -18.01 -6.85 13.35
N MET A 265 -19.09 -7.51 13.80
CA MET A 265 -19.36 -7.72 15.22
C MET A 265 -18.26 -8.56 15.90
N VAL A 266 -17.79 -9.62 15.23
CA VAL A 266 -16.69 -10.46 15.73
C VAL A 266 -15.37 -9.67 15.77
N SER A 267 -15.07 -8.91 14.72
CA SER A 267 -13.83 -8.14 14.60
C SER A 267 -13.72 -7.06 15.67
N LYS A 268 -14.79 -6.31 15.97
CA LYS A 268 -14.79 -5.30 17.05
C LYS A 268 -14.33 -5.91 18.38
N ARG A 269 -14.89 -7.06 18.76
CA ARG A 269 -14.52 -7.78 20.00
C ARG A 269 -13.07 -8.24 20.02
N ARG A 270 -12.52 -8.64 18.87
CA ARG A 270 -11.12 -9.10 18.77
C ARG A 270 -10.14 -7.94 18.86
N ILE A 271 -10.46 -6.83 18.19
CA ILE A 271 -9.66 -5.60 18.23
C ILE A 271 -9.59 -5.09 19.68
N GLU A 272 -10.73 -4.98 20.37
CA GLU A 272 -10.78 -4.58 21.78
C GLU A 272 -9.86 -5.45 22.65
N ARG A 273 -9.95 -6.77 22.49
CA ARG A 273 -9.11 -7.72 23.22
C ARG A 273 -7.62 -7.53 22.93
N ARG A 274 -7.23 -7.30 21.67
CA ARG A 274 -5.83 -7.07 21.28
C ARG A 274 -5.29 -5.78 21.86
N LEU A 275 -6.06 -4.70 21.79
CA LEU A 275 -5.66 -3.41 22.35
C LEU A 275 -5.40 -3.52 23.85
N SER A 276 -6.27 -4.21 24.60
CA SER A 276 -6.04 -4.47 26.03
C SER A 276 -4.78 -5.29 26.30
N GLN A 277 -4.44 -6.25 25.43
CA GLN A 277 -3.21 -7.05 25.56
C GLN A 277 -1.95 -6.23 25.25
N LEU A 278 -2.01 -5.34 24.26
CA LEU A 278 -0.91 -4.45 23.91
C LEU A 278 -0.65 -3.41 25.01
N GLU A 279 -1.70 -2.86 25.60
CA GLU A 279 -1.60 -1.95 26.76
C GLU A 279 -0.98 -2.65 27.98
N GLY A 280 -1.40 -3.90 28.28
CA GLY A 280 -0.81 -4.69 29.36
C GLY A 280 0.68 -4.98 29.16
N LYS A 281 1.09 -5.34 27.93
CA LYS A 281 2.52 -5.55 27.60
C LYS A 281 3.37 -4.28 27.72
N LYS A 282 2.83 -3.11 27.34
CA LYS A 282 3.53 -1.83 27.50
C LYS A 282 3.75 -1.48 28.98
N LEU A 283 2.74 -1.71 29.82
CA LEU A 283 2.85 -1.50 31.27
C LEU A 283 3.89 -2.42 31.93
N ASP A 284 3.99 -3.68 31.49
CA ASP A 284 4.98 -4.62 32.02
C ASP A 284 6.42 -4.21 31.62
N GLN A 285 6.63 -3.72 30.39
CA GLN A 285 7.93 -3.22 29.92
C GLN A 285 8.40 -1.94 30.65
N ASP A 286 7.48 -1.07 31.05
CA ASP A 286 7.79 0.14 31.82
C ASP A 286 8.06 -0.14 33.32
N THR A 287 7.91 -1.39 33.77
CA THR A 287 8.14 -1.80 35.16
C THR A 287 9.37 -2.69 35.38
N GLU A 288 10.14 -3.00 34.35
CA GLU A 288 11.47 -3.61 34.54
C GLU A 288 12.41 -2.60 35.23
N PRO A 289 12.95 -2.91 36.42
CA PRO A 289 13.90 -2.01 37.07
C PRO A 289 15.17 -1.93 36.22
N LEU A 290 15.65 -0.71 35.99
CA LEU A 290 17.03 -0.47 35.54
C LEU A 290 17.98 -1.17 36.51
N GLU A 291 18.59 -2.28 36.08
CA GLU A 291 19.75 -2.89 36.75
C GLU A 291 20.99 -1.99 36.64
#